data_AF-A0A973FP40-F1
#
_entry.id   AF-A0A973FP40-F1
#
_cell.length_a   1.000
_cell.length_b   1.000
_cell.length_c   1.000
_cell.angle_alpha   90.00
_cell.angle_beta   90.00
_cell.angle_gamma   90.00
#
_symmetry.space_group_name_H-M   'P 1'
#
loop_
_entity.id
_entity.type
_entity.pdbx_description
1 polymer ?
#
loop_
_entity_poly.entity_id
_entity_poly.type
_entity_poly.pdbx_seq_one_letter_code
_entity_poly.pdbx_strand_id
1 'polypeptide(L)' 'LLSTITAGQATQADVEQLRELCQLVRETSLCGLGQSAPNPVVSTLKYFPEEYDALIK' A
#
# COMPACT_ATOMS: atom_id res chain seq x y z
N LEU A 1 8.15 -4.30 1.50
CA LEU A 1 6.78 -4.44 0.96
C LEU A 1 6.66 -3.84 -0.44
N LEU A 2 6.61 -2.51 -0.62
CA LEU A 2 6.49 -1.92 -1.97
C LEU A 2 7.56 -2.40 -2.94
N SER A 3 8.83 -2.46 -2.53
CA SER A 3 9.91 -3.00 -3.37
C SER A 3 9.70 -4.47 -3.77
N THR A 4 9.10 -5.27 -2.88
CA THR A 4 8.77 -6.68 -3.11
C THR A 4 7.62 -6.82 -4.10
N ILE A 5 6.61 -5.95 -4.00
CA ILE A 5 5.49 -5.86 -4.96
C ILE A 5 6.03 -5.48 -6.34
N THR A 6 6.82 -4.42 -6.44
CA THR A 6 7.40 -3.99 -7.74
C THR A 6 8.38 -5.01 -8.33
N ALA A 7 8.91 -5.93 -7.54
CA ALA A 7 9.79 -7.00 -8.00
C ALA A 7 9.02 -8.24 -8.52
N GLY A 8 7.68 -8.25 -8.46
CA GLY A 8 6.88 -9.41 -8.86
C GLY A 8 7.00 -10.60 -7.90
N GLN A 9 7.34 -10.33 -6.63
CA GLN A 9 7.64 -11.36 -5.62
C GLN A 9 6.65 -11.37 -4.46
N ALA A 10 5.67 -10.46 -4.47
CA ALA A 10 4.69 -10.33 -3.42
C ALA A 10 3.53 -11.32 -3.58
N THR A 11 2.78 -11.48 -2.51
CA THR A 11 1.55 -12.28 -2.42
C THR A 11 0.36 -11.38 -2.12
N GLN A 12 -0.86 -11.92 -2.24
CA GLN A 12 -2.08 -11.21 -1.80
C GLN A 12 -1.96 -10.71 -0.34
N ALA A 13 -1.33 -11.51 0.54
CA ALA A 13 -1.16 -11.15 1.93
C ALA A 13 -0.26 -9.91 2.11
N ASP A 14 0.77 -9.74 1.27
CA ASP A 14 1.63 -8.55 1.30
C ASP A 14 0.86 -7.28 0.90
N VAL A 15 -0.10 -7.39 -0.02
CA VAL A 15 -0.96 -6.27 -0.45
C VAL A 15 -1.93 -5.88 0.68
N GLU A 16 -2.55 -6.85 1.35
CA GLU A 16 -3.39 -6.57 2.52
C GLU A 16 -2.58 -5.97 3.68
N GLN A 17 -1.38 -6.49 3.95
CA GLN A 17 -0.48 -5.90 4.94
C GLN A 17 -0.10 -4.45 4.58
N LEU A 18 0.17 -4.17 3.31
CA LEU A 18 0.45 -2.80 2.86
C LEU A 18 -0.74 -1.87 3.12
N ARG A 19 -1.96 -2.35 2.87
CA ARG A 19 -3.21 -1.60 3.10
C ARG A 19 -3.41 -1.28 4.58
N GLU A 20 -3.24 -2.25 5.46
CA GLU A 20 -3.34 -2.08 6.92
C GLU A 20 -2.29 -1.08 7.44
N LEU A 21 -1.05 -1.20 6.97
CA LEU A 21 0.02 -0.28 7.35
C LEU A 21 -0.27 1.15 6.91
N CYS A 22 -0.78 1.35 5.69
CA CYS A 22 -1.18 2.67 5.21
C CYS A 22 -2.29 3.28 6.07
N GLN A 23 -3.27 2.47 6.48
CA GLN A 23 -4.33 2.90 7.37
C GLN A 23 -3.78 3.29 8.76
N LEU A 24 -2.94 2.43 9.34
CA LEU A 24 -2.32 2.67 10.63
C LEU A 24 -1.50 3.96 10.65
N VAL A 25 -0.65 4.16 9.64
CA VAL A 25 0.19 5.37 9.52
C VAL A 25 -0.68 6.62 9.42
N ARG A 26 -1.75 6.58 8.63
CA ARG A 26 -2.69 7.70 8.51
C ARG A 26 -3.35 8.04 9.83
N GLU A 27 -3.81 7.03 10.58
CA GLU A 27 -4.62 7.22 11.79
C GLU A 27 -3.80 7.53 13.05
N THR A 28 -2.54 7.08 13.09
CA THR A 28 -1.68 7.24 14.28
C THR A 28 -0.70 8.43 14.18
N SER A 29 -0.51 8.99 12.99
CA SER A 29 0.39 10.13 12.80
C SER A 29 -0.17 11.43 13.36
N LEU A 30 0.63 12.11 14.19
CA LEU A 30 0.27 13.39 14.80
C LEU A 30 0.59 14.61 13.93
N CYS A 31 1.25 14.41 12.78
CA CYS A 31 1.59 15.47 11.85
C CYS A 31 0.92 15.24 10.48
N GLY A 32 0.62 16.33 9.77
CA GLY A 32 -0.04 16.26 8.46
C GLY A 32 0.77 15.53 7.39
N LEU A 33 2.11 15.53 7.50
CA LEU A 33 2.96 14.76 6.59
C LEU A 33 2.76 13.27 6.79
N GLY A 34 2.77 12.77 8.03
CA GLY A 34 2.54 11.35 8.32
C GLY A 34 1.13 10.91 7.92
N GLN A 35 0.13 11.77 8.11
CA GLN A 35 -1.24 11.50 7.69
C GLN A 35 -1.40 11.42 6.16
N SER A 36 -0.65 12.23 5.41
CA SER A 36 -0.77 12.31 3.94
C SER A 36 0.20 11.41 3.19
N ALA A 37 1.31 11.00 3.80
CA ALA A 37 2.30 10.09 3.21
C ALA A 37 1.72 8.79 2.61
N PRO A 38 0.75 8.09 3.25
CA PRO A 38 0.16 6.88 2.66
C PRO A 38 -0.87 7.15 1.56
N ASN A 39 -1.33 8.39 1.35
CA ASN A 39 -2.42 8.68 0.40
C ASN A 39 -2.14 8.25 -1.05
N PRO A 40 -0.93 8.42 -1.62
CA PRO A 40 -0.64 7.96 -2.96
C PRO A 40 -0.83 6.44 -3.09
N VAL A 41 -0.36 5.67 -2.11
CA VAL A 41 -0.46 4.20 -2.10
C VAL A 41 -1.91 3.74 -1.91
N VAL A 42 -2.67 4.38 -1.01
CA VAL A 42 -4.09 4.06 -0.83
C VAL A 42 -4.89 4.39 -2.09
N SER A 43 -4.55 5.49 -2.78
CA SER A 43 -5.21 5.88 -4.02
C SER A 43 -4.94 4.88 -5.13
N THR A 44 -3.69 4.40 -5.27
CA THR A 44 -3.36 3.42 -6.31
C THR A 44 -3.99 2.06 -6.02
N LEU A 45 -4.00 1.60 -4.76
CA LEU A 45 -4.74 0.39 -4.36
C LEU A 45 -6.24 0.47 -4.66
N LYS A 46 -6.83 1.67 -4.61
CA LYS A 46 -8.26 1.89 -4.85
C LYS A 46 -8.60 1.98 -6.34
N TYR A 47 -7.81 2.73 -7.11
CA TYR A 47 -8.13 3.08 -8.49
C TYR A 47 -7.43 2.20 -9.53
N PHE A 48 -6.38 1.48 -9.14
CA PHE A 48 -5.61 0.58 -10.02
C PHE A 48 -5.32 -0.77 -9.34
N PRO A 49 -6.33 -1.47 -8.77
CA PRO A 49 -6.10 -2.78 -8.14
C PRO A 49 -5.48 -3.80 -9.10
N GLU A 50 -5.83 -3.75 -10.38
CA GLU A 50 -5.32 -4.65 -11.42
C GLU A 50 -3.79 -4.57 -11.61
N GLU A 51 -3.18 -3.40 -11.35
CA GLU A 51 -1.73 -3.23 -11.42
C GLU A 51 -1.03 -3.96 -10.26
N TYR A 52 -1.68 -4.06 -9.10
CA TYR A 52 -1.17 -4.84 -7.97
C TYR A 52 -1.38 -6.33 -8.21
N ASP A 53 -2.56 -6.72 -8.70
CA ASP A 53 -2.89 -8.12 -9.02
C ASP A 53 -1.95 -8.70 -10.09
N ALA A 54 -1.50 -7.88 -11.05
CA ALA A 54 -0.53 -8.28 -12.07
C ALA A 54 0.90 -8.51 -11.53
N LEU A 55 1.20 -8.03 -10.32
CA LEU A 55 2.53 -8.07 -9.69
C LEU A 55 2.64 -9.09 -8.55
N ILE A 56 1.55 -9.78 -8.22
CA ILE A 56 1.53 -10.81 -7.18
C ILE A 56 1.53 -12.22 -7.77
N LYS A 57 2.08 -13.18 -7.00
CA LYS A 57 2.18 -14.60 -7.36
C LYS A 57 1.00 -15.44 -6.89
#